data_AF-A0A6G4QVD7-F1
#
_entry.id   AF-A0A6G4QVD7-F1
#
_cell.length_a   1.000
_cell.length_b   1.000
_cell.length_c   1.000
_cell.angle_alpha   90.00
_cell.angle_beta   90.00
_cell.angle_gamma   90.00
#
_symmetry.space_group_name_H-M   'P 1'
#
loop_
_entity.id
_entity.type
_entity.pdbx_description
1 polymer ?
#
loop_
_entity_poly.entity_id
_entity_poly.type
_entity_poly.pdbx_seq_one_letter_code
_entity_poly.pdbx_strand_id
1 'polypeptide(L)'
;MNALLVLALSGAFAAPPEGGEAFYAGVWSDLGSNALIGHGNVAAVDWYWVAEHDQRQMHIGDFVCRKAGREHRQCRFTLLRDGGPAALRDRMVSDRLTCSARFQRGVDGAWYVVRKPPRDGGHTITTMRCKAA
;
A
#
# COMPACT_ATOMS: atom_id res chain seq x y z
N MET A 1 43.04 8.52 11.46
CA MET A 1 41.61 8.80 11.22
C MET A 1 41.05 7.71 10.33
N ASN A 2 40.37 6.71 10.89
CA ASN A 2 39.73 5.65 10.12
C ASN A 2 38.35 6.12 9.67
N ALA A 3 38.19 6.36 8.37
CA ALA A 3 36.90 6.60 7.75
C ALA A 3 36.18 5.27 7.55
N LEU A 4 35.19 4.99 8.39
CA LEU A 4 34.24 3.90 8.19
C LEU A 4 33.30 4.27 7.04
N LEU A 5 33.54 3.67 5.87
CA LEU A 5 32.66 3.75 4.71
C LEU A 5 31.39 2.92 4.99
N VAL A 6 30.30 3.55 5.42
CA VAL A 6 29.00 2.89 5.54
C VAL A 6 28.42 2.73 4.12
N LEU A 7 28.61 1.54 3.53
CA LEU A 7 27.89 1.10 2.33
C LEU A 7 26.42 0.88 2.69
N ALA A 8 25.63 1.95 2.66
CA ALA A 8 24.18 1.84 2.67
C ALA A 8 23.74 1.21 1.33
N LEU A 9 23.57 -0.12 1.31
CA LEU A 9 22.85 -0.85 0.26
C LEU A 9 21.38 -0.40 0.23
N SER A 10 21.18 0.80 -0.29
CA SER A 10 19.87 1.32 -0.63
C SER A 10 19.43 0.62 -1.90
N GLY A 11 18.85 -0.57 -1.76
CA GLY A 11 18.23 -1.26 -2.89
C GLY A 11 17.26 -0.31 -3.58
N ALA A 12 17.56 0.03 -4.84
CA ALA A 12 16.69 0.87 -5.65
C ALA A 12 15.30 0.23 -5.78
N PHE A 13 14.28 1.07 -5.92
CA PHE A 13 12.96 0.59 -6.29
C PHE A 13 13.00 0.14 -7.75
N ALA A 14 12.56 -1.08 -8.02
CA ALA A 14 12.46 -1.63 -9.36
C ALA A 14 11.19 -2.48 -9.46
N ALA A 15 10.76 -2.78 -10.68
CA ALA A 15 9.68 -3.75 -10.88
C ALA A 15 10.04 -5.08 -10.18
N PRO A 16 9.13 -5.67 -9.38
CA PRO A 16 9.37 -6.97 -8.76
C PRO A 16 9.51 -8.06 -9.85
N PRO A 17 10.44 -9.02 -9.70
CA PRO A 17 10.64 -10.07 -10.71
C PRO A 17 9.42 -10.99 -10.88
N GLU A 18 8.58 -11.12 -9.85
CA GLU A 18 7.31 -11.84 -9.90
C GLU A 18 6.14 -11.06 -10.55
N GLY A 19 6.38 -9.82 -11.00
CA GLY A 19 5.32 -8.92 -11.48
C GLY A 19 4.60 -8.18 -10.35
N GLY A 20 4.04 -7.00 -10.65
CA GLY A 20 3.30 -6.21 -9.67
C GLY A 20 1.99 -6.88 -9.25
N GLU A 21 1.40 -7.63 -10.18
CA GLU A 21 0.16 -8.36 -10.08
C GLU A 21 0.17 -9.38 -8.93
N ALA A 22 1.35 -9.95 -8.64
CA ALA A 22 1.55 -10.86 -7.51
C ALA A 22 1.22 -10.22 -6.14
N PHE A 23 1.15 -8.88 -6.05
CA PHE A 23 0.87 -8.13 -4.82
C PHE A 23 -0.56 -7.57 -4.76
N TYR A 24 -1.31 -7.58 -5.86
CA TYR A 24 -2.59 -6.85 -5.96
C TYR A 24 -3.64 -7.40 -5.00
N ALA A 25 -3.75 -8.71 -4.86
CA ALA A 25 -4.67 -9.33 -3.91
C ALA A 25 -4.41 -8.85 -2.46
N GLY A 26 -3.13 -8.72 -2.07
CA GLY A 26 -2.74 -8.19 -0.77
C GLY A 26 -3.11 -6.72 -0.58
N VAL A 27 -2.99 -5.89 -1.62
CA VAL A 27 -3.42 -4.49 -1.60
C VAL A 27 -4.94 -4.38 -1.44
N TRP A 28 -5.71 -5.11 -2.25
CA TRP A 28 -7.18 -5.06 -2.20
C TRP A 28 -7.73 -5.59 -0.87
N SER A 29 -7.18 -6.69 -0.36
CA SER A 29 -7.54 -7.24 0.95
C SER A 29 -7.27 -6.25 2.08
N ASP A 30 -6.12 -5.55 2.04
CA ASP A 30 -5.79 -4.54 3.04
C ASP A 30 -6.68 -3.29 2.95
N LEU A 31 -6.97 -2.80 1.75
CA LEU A 31 -7.89 -1.67 1.52
C LEU A 31 -9.27 -1.96 2.11
N GLY A 32 -9.89 -3.09 1.73
CA GLY A 32 -11.21 -3.47 2.24
C GLY A 32 -11.20 -3.64 3.77
N SER A 33 -10.19 -4.31 4.31
CA SER A 33 -10.06 -4.49 5.76
C SER A 33 -9.81 -3.17 6.50
N ASN A 34 -9.06 -2.24 5.91
CA ASN A 34 -8.78 -0.92 6.50
C ASN A 34 -10.00 0.00 6.45
N ALA A 35 -10.84 -0.10 5.42
CA ALA A 35 -12.11 0.62 5.34
C ALA A 35 -13.10 0.19 6.43
N LEU A 36 -13.09 -1.08 6.83
CA LEU A 36 -13.95 -1.61 7.91
C LEU A 36 -13.41 -1.25 9.32
N ILE A 37 -12.10 -1.29 9.51
CA ILE A 37 -11.46 -1.14 10.83
C ILE A 37 -11.14 0.33 11.14
N GLY A 38 -10.94 1.18 10.13
CA GLY A 38 -10.78 2.64 10.30
C GLY A 38 -9.42 3.10 10.84
N HIS A 39 -8.37 2.26 10.83
CA HIS A 39 -7.09 2.56 11.48
C HIS A 39 -5.87 2.50 10.52
N GLY A 40 -5.29 3.67 10.23
CA GLY A 40 -3.92 3.82 9.72
C GLY A 40 -3.77 4.59 8.41
N ASN A 41 -4.77 4.58 7.53
CA ASN A 41 -4.65 5.23 6.22
C ASN A 41 -5.98 5.81 5.73
N VAL A 42 -6.35 6.98 6.29
CA VAL A 42 -7.62 7.68 6.00
C VAL A 42 -7.75 8.01 4.51
N ALA A 43 -6.68 8.47 3.86
CA ALA A 43 -6.71 8.80 2.43
C ALA A 43 -7.12 7.60 1.57
N ALA A 44 -6.57 6.42 1.85
CA ALA A 44 -6.94 5.19 1.15
C ALA A 44 -8.38 4.74 1.47
N VAL A 45 -8.84 4.95 2.70
CA VAL A 45 -10.22 4.64 3.11
C VAL A 45 -11.21 5.53 2.37
N ASP A 46 -11.02 6.85 2.40
CA ASP A 46 -11.89 7.81 1.71
C ASP A 46 -11.93 7.53 0.20
N TRP A 47 -10.76 7.25 -0.41
CA TRP A 47 -10.65 6.85 -1.81
C TRP A 47 -11.43 5.58 -2.15
N TYR A 48 -11.37 4.58 -1.27
CA TYR A 48 -12.09 3.31 -1.44
C TYR A 48 -13.61 3.46 -1.26
N TRP A 49 -14.06 4.35 -0.36
CA TRP A 49 -15.48 4.63 -0.15
C TRP A 49 -16.12 5.37 -1.32
N VAL A 50 -15.40 6.31 -1.93
CA VAL A 50 -15.88 7.03 -3.13
C VAL A 50 -16.14 6.09 -4.29
N ALA A 51 -15.40 4.98 -4.40
CA ALA A 51 -15.65 3.96 -5.41
C ALA A 51 -16.89 3.10 -5.12
N GLU A 52 -17.59 3.29 -4.00
CA GLU A 52 -18.72 2.46 -3.56
C GLU A 52 -18.40 0.96 -3.54
N HIS A 53 -17.13 0.61 -3.31
CA HIS A 53 -16.61 -0.75 -3.39
C HIS A 53 -16.65 -1.41 -4.79
N ASP A 54 -16.89 -0.65 -5.87
CA ASP A 54 -16.81 -1.16 -7.25
C ASP A 54 -15.35 -1.27 -7.70
N GLN A 55 -14.78 -2.47 -7.53
CA GLN A 55 -13.40 -2.76 -7.94
C GLN A 55 -13.14 -2.59 -9.43
N ARG A 56 -14.18 -2.55 -10.29
CA ARG A 56 -13.99 -2.36 -11.73
C ARG A 56 -13.52 -0.94 -12.09
N GLN A 57 -13.71 0.01 -11.17
CA GLN A 57 -13.30 1.41 -11.33
C GLN A 57 -11.97 1.70 -10.65
N MET A 58 -11.31 0.69 -10.07
CA MET A 58 -10.15 0.82 -9.21
C MET A 58 -8.97 0.04 -9.77
N HIS A 59 -7.82 0.71 -9.92
CA HIS A 59 -6.63 0.16 -10.56
C HIS A 59 -5.39 0.38 -9.69
N ILE A 60 -4.41 -0.52 -9.84
CA ILE A 60 -3.09 -0.40 -9.22
C ILE A 60 -2.07 -0.18 -10.34
N GLY A 61 -1.27 0.88 -10.25
CA GLY A 61 -0.25 1.24 -11.22
C GLY A 61 1.12 1.51 -10.60
N ASP A 62 2.12 1.77 -11.44
CA ASP A 62 3.45 2.26 -11.06
C ASP A 62 4.14 1.42 -9.95
N PHE A 63 3.95 0.10 -10.00
CA PHE A 63 4.32 -0.80 -8.90
C PHE A 63 5.82 -1.12 -8.91
N VAL A 64 6.51 -0.72 -7.85
CA VAL A 64 7.94 -0.95 -7.68
C VAL A 64 8.28 -1.36 -6.25
N CYS A 65 9.22 -2.27 -6.09
CA CYS A 65 9.68 -2.76 -4.79
C CYS A 65 11.19 -2.58 -4.63
N ARG A 66 11.63 -2.34 -3.39
CA ARG A 66 13.03 -2.56 -3.03
C ARG A 66 13.27 -4.06 -2.90
N LYS A 67 14.43 -4.53 -3.38
CA LYS A 67 14.94 -5.87 -3.08
C LYS A 67 15.33 -5.98 -1.61
N ALA A 68 14.34 -6.18 -0.74
CA ALA A 68 14.52 -6.85 0.54
C ALA A 68 14.27 -8.37 0.35
N GLY A 69 14.71 -9.20 1.30
CA GLY A 69 14.80 -10.67 1.19
C GLY A 69 13.53 -11.39 0.71
N ARG A 70 13.64 -12.70 0.41
CA ARG A 70 12.59 -13.49 -0.25
C ARG A 70 11.20 -13.44 0.42
N GLU A 71 11.14 -13.21 1.72
CA GLU A 71 9.90 -13.23 2.50
C GLU A 71 9.31 -11.83 2.76
N HIS A 72 10.05 -10.75 2.49
CA HIS A 72 9.63 -9.38 2.85
C HIS A 72 10.00 -8.37 1.78
N ARG A 73 9.06 -7.50 1.40
CA ARG A 73 9.29 -6.43 0.44
C ARG A 73 8.83 -5.08 0.97
N GLN A 74 9.51 -4.02 0.56
CA GLN A 74 8.99 -2.65 0.69
C GLN A 74 8.63 -2.19 -0.71
N CYS A 75 7.36 -1.89 -0.95
CA CYS A 75 6.88 -1.49 -2.25
C CYS A 75 6.26 -0.09 -2.23
N ARG A 76 6.22 0.52 -3.41
CA ARG A 76 5.52 1.75 -3.77
C ARG A 76 4.66 1.45 -4.99
N PHE A 77 3.51 2.09 -5.06
CA PHE A 77 2.54 1.91 -6.13
C PHE A 77 1.57 3.08 -6.12
N THR A 78 0.74 3.16 -7.15
CA THR A 78 -0.32 4.14 -7.29
C THR A 78 -1.67 3.45 -7.25
N LEU A 79 -2.62 4.03 -6.54
CA LEU A 79 -4.04 3.68 -6.66
C LEU A 79 -4.69 4.70 -7.59
N LEU A 80 -5.49 4.23 -8.54
CA LEU A 80 -6.13 5.01 -9.59
C LEU A 80 -7.62 4.67 -9.63
N ARG A 81 -8.48 5.69 -9.57
CA ARG A 81 -9.93 5.53 -9.67
C ARG A 81 -10.44 6.21 -10.93
N ASP A 82 -11.35 5.58 -11.64
CA ASP A 82 -11.98 6.20 -12.80
C ASP A 82 -12.91 7.36 -12.40
N GLY A 83 -13.20 8.26 -13.34
CA GLY A 83 -14.16 9.35 -13.14
C GLY A 83 -13.61 10.61 -12.46
N GLY A 84 -12.32 10.65 -12.12
CA GLY A 84 -11.67 11.85 -11.58
C GLY A 84 -11.95 12.13 -10.10
N PRO A 85 -11.41 13.24 -9.54
CA PRO A 85 -11.63 13.63 -8.16
C PRO A 85 -13.12 13.76 -7.84
N ALA A 86 -13.55 13.31 -6.66
CA ALA A 86 -14.96 13.31 -6.27
C ALA A 86 -15.15 13.68 -4.80
N ALA A 87 -16.32 14.22 -4.48
CA ALA A 87 -16.67 14.64 -3.14
C ALA A 87 -17.03 13.45 -2.24
N LEU A 88 -16.50 13.44 -1.02
CA LEU A 88 -16.94 12.56 0.06
C LEU A 88 -17.23 13.44 1.29
N ARG A 89 -18.51 13.64 1.59
CA ARG A 89 -18.98 14.60 2.61
C ARG A 89 -18.47 16.01 2.30
N ASP A 90 -17.67 16.58 3.19
CA ASP A 90 -17.08 17.92 3.13
C ASP A 90 -15.68 17.95 2.48
N ARG A 91 -15.20 16.81 1.98
CA ARG A 91 -13.83 16.66 1.46
C ARG A 91 -13.83 16.29 -0.02
N MET A 92 -12.88 16.86 -0.77
CA MET A 92 -12.57 16.42 -2.13
C MET A 92 -11.53 15.30 -2.06
N VAL A 93 -11.85 14.15 -2.63
CA VAL A 93 -11.01 12.96 -2.64
C VAL A 93 -10.37 12.83 -4.01
N SER A 94 -9.05 12.81 -4.06
CA SER A 94 -8.27 12.55 -5.29
C SER A 94 -8.68 11.22 -5.92
N ASP A 95 -8.65 11.13 -7.24
CA ASP A 95 -8.72 9.87 -7.98
C ASP A 95 -7.40 9.10 -7.97
N ARG A 96 -6.28 9.80 -7.77
CA ARG A 96 -4.94 9.22 -7.72
C ARG A 96 -4.30 9.35 -6.34
N LEU A 97 -3.82 8.21 -5.82
CA LEU A 97 -3.00 8.17 -4.61
C LEU A 97 -1.63 7.57 -4.89
N THR A 98 -0.59 8.19 -4.33
CA THR A 98 0.73 7.56 -4.22
C THR A 98 0.82 6.81 -2.89
N CYS A 99 1.12 5.52 -2.96
CA CYS A 99 1.12 4.61 -1.82
C CYS A 99 2.47 3.92 -1.60
N SER A 100 2.69 3.49 -0.37
CA SER A 100 3.79 2.60 0.00
C SER A 100 3.33 1.61 1.06
N ALA A 101 3.83 0.37 1.01
CA ALA A 101 3.48 -0.66 1.98
C ALA A 101 4.63 -1.64 2.20
N ARG A 102 4.63 -2.30 3.37
CA ARG A 102 5.47 -3.46 3.62
C ARG A 102 4.67 -4.71 3.32
N PHE A 103 5.24 -5.61 2.53
CA PHE A 103 4.66 -6.90 2.24
C PHE A 103 5.44 -8.02 2.93
N GLN A 104 4.70 -9.05 3.32
CA GLN A 104 5.24 -10.30 3.81
C GLN A 104 4.61 -11.46 3.03
N ARG A 105 5.42 -12.47 2.73
CA ARG A 105 4.94 -13.68 2.08
C ARG A 105 4.27 -14.59 3.11
N GLY A 106 3.06 -15.06 2.79
CA GLY A 106 2.31 -16.02 3.61
C GLY A 106 2.78 -17.45 3.41
N VAL A 107 2.27 -18.35 4.25
CA VAL A 107 2.52 -19.80 4.16
C VAL A 107 1.95 -20.42 2.89
N ASP A 108 0.94 -19.77 2.30
CA ASP A 108 0.33 -20.11 1.01
C ASP A 108 1.13 -19.55 -0.19
N GLY A 109 2.22 -18.83 0.08
CA GLY A 109 3.07 -18.21 -0.93
C GLY A 109 2.57 -16.87 -1.48
N ALA A 110 1.41 -16.38 -1.03
CA ALA A 110 0.84 -15.10 -1.45
C ALA A 110 1.48 -13.91 -0.71
N TRP A 111 1.37 -12.71 -1.28
CA TRP A 111 1.88 -11.49 -0.67
C TRP A 111 0.80 -10.72 0.07
N TYR A 112 1.05 -10.40 1.33
CA TYR A 112 0.13 -9.67 2.20
C TYR A 112 0.74 -8.37 2.67
N VAL A 113 -0.07 -7.30 2.73
CA VAL A 113 0.33 -6.07 3.42
C VAL A 113 0.47 -6.38 4.91
N VAL A 114 1.63 -6.07 5.46
CA VAL A 114 1.90 -6.24 6.89
C VAL A 114 0.97 -5.32 7.68
N ARG A 115 0.31 -5.89 8.68
CA ARG A 115 -0.44 -5.17 9.71
C ARG A 115 0.21 -5.41 11.06
N LYS A 116 0.24 -4.39 11.93
CA LYS A 116 0.85 -4.50 13.27
C LYS A 116 -0.09 -3.94 14.33
N PRO A 117 -0.10 -4.51 15.55
CA PRO A 117 -0.80 -3.88 16.66
C PRO A 117 -0.30 -2.43 16.89
N PRO A 118 -1.17 -1.50 17.32
CA PRO A 118 -0.75 -0.20 17.83
C PRO A 118 0.15 -0.38 19.07
N ARG A 119 1.01 0.61 19.37
CA ARG A 119 1.84 0.59 20.59
C ARG A 119 1.00 0.61 21.87
N ASP A 120 -0.16 1.27 21.82
CA ASP A 120 -1.00 1.54 22.98
C ASP A 120 -2.23 0.59 23.05
N GLY A 121 -2.20 -0.52 22.31
CA GLY A 121 -3.32 -1.46 22.17
C GLY A 121 -4.36 -1.02 21.13
N GLY A 122 -5.25 -1.94 20.73
CA GLY A 122 -6.30 -1.70 19.73
C GLY A 122 -6.18 -2.58 18.47
N HIS A 123 -7.05 -2.33 17.48
CA HIS A 123 -7.05 -3.07 16.21
C HIS A 123 -5.75 -2.89 15.42
N THR A 124 -5.37 -3.90 14.65
CA THR A 124 -4.14 -3.87 13.85
C THR A 124 -4.14 -2.69 12.87
N ILE A 125 -3.01 -1.99 12.77
CA ILE A 125 -2.76 -0.86 11.86
C ILE A 125 -2.05 -1.37 10.61
N THR A 126 -2.57 -0.98 9.44
CA THR A 126 -1.90 -1.25 8.17
C THR A 126 -0.55 -0.52 8.05
N THR A 127 0.43 -1.18 7.43
CA THR A 127 1.67 -0.51 7.02
C THR A 127 1.51 0.27 5.71
N MET A 128 0.40 0.10 4.99
CA MET A 128 0.11 0.87 3.79
C MET A 128 -0.14 2.33 4.14
N ARG A 129 0.61 3.24 3.52
CA ARG A 129 0.47 4.69 3.66
C ARG A 129 0.26 5.29 2.29
N CYS A 130 -0.81 6.06 2.14
CA CYS A 130 -1.17 6.71 0.89
C CYS A 130 -1.34 8.21 1.12
N LYS A 131 -1.12 8.98 0.06
CA LYS A 131 -1.39 10.41 -0.01
C LYS A 131 -1.88 10.75 -1.42
N ALA A 132 -2.62 11.85 -1.56
CA ALA A 132 -2.92 12.40 -2.87
C ALA A 132 -1.61 12.56 -3.67
N ALA A 133 -1.65 12.13 -4.94
CA ALA A 133 -0.53 12.26 -5.87
C ALA A 133 -0.40 13.70 -6.38
#